data_AF-A0A925H4A3-F1
#
_entry.id   AF-A0A925H4A3-F1
#
_cell.length_a   1.000
_cell.length_b   1.000
_cell.length_c   1.000
_cell.angle_alpha   90.00
_cell.angle_beta   90.00
_cell.angle_gamma   90.00
#
_symmetry.space_group_name_H-M   'P 1'
#
loop_
_entity.id
_entity.type
_entity.pdbx_description
1 polymer ?
#
loop_
_entity_poly.entity_id
_entity_poly.type
_entity_poly.pdbx_seq_one_letter_code
_entity_poly.pdbx_strand_id
1 'polypeptide(L)'
;MTSSPEASFREGKSNLKNIGDKVPYTAVDGYSGSRKAVSTRATFLFPSSYTWIDHKTLLKEIRSSFHSVEAGLRENFTATPSPAEASKTFLHTMVRFIQSGQANVISGYVYNGKSYKLTLARVKDRKQGTHFVAKGIASSPDTIDLLTGQIEEDTTKWRSQFKLWVDSSSRTPLPLRFEYAPKSFLKLAFEAEPNGKSQSKEIL
;
A
#
# COMPACT_ATOMS: atom_id res chain seq x y z
N MET A 1 3.24 -0.85 8.24
CA MET A 1 4.09 -1.52 7.23
C MET A 1 5.52 -1.42 7.70
N THR A 2 6.18 -2.55 7.95
CA THR A 2 7.59 -2.61 8.34
C THR A 2 8.44 -2.35 7.10
N SER A 3 9.06 -1.17 7.01
CA SER A 3 10.08 -0.91 5.99
C SER A 3 11.30 -1.76 6.34
N SER A 4 11.49 -2.87 5.62
CA SER A 4 12.68 -3.71 5.79
C SER A 4 13.90 -2.95 5.21
N PRO A 5 14.88 -2.55 6.05
CA PRO A 5 15.98 -1.68 5.63
C PRO A 5 17.01 -2.39 4.72
N GLU A 6 16.90 -3.71 4.52
CA GLU A 6 17.98 -4.50 3.94
C GLU A 6 18.15 -4.27 2.44
N ALA A 7 19.38 -4.02 1.98
CA ALA A 7 19.69 -3.84 0.57
C ALA A 7 19.82 -5.18 -0.19
N SER A 8 19.91 -6.32 0.52
CA SER A 8 20.10 -7.64 -0.10
C SER A 8 19.39 -8.79 0.63
N PHE A 9 19.18 -9.90 -0.09
CA PHE A 9 18.62 -11.14 0.47
C PHE A 9 19.50 -11.74 1.57
N ARG A 10 20.82 -11.66 1.44
CA ARG A 10 21.78 -12.17 2.44
C ARG A 10 21.68 -11.38 3.74
N GLU A 11 21.53 -10.06 3.66
CA GLU A 11 21.33 -9.17 4.79
C GLU A 11 19.97 -9.44 5.48
N GLY A 12 18.89 -9.61 4.70
CA GLY A 12 17.59 -10.02 5.23
C GLY A 12 17.64 -11.34 6.01
N LYS A 13 18.36 -12.35 5.49
CA LYS A 13 18.53 -13.64 6.16
C LYS A 13 19.38 -13.54 7.43
N SER A 14 20.36 -12.63 7.48
CA SER A 14 21.20 -12.40 8.66
C SER A 14 20.43 -11.70 9.78
N ASN A 15 19.60 -10.70 9.43
CA ASN A 15 18.80 -9.95 10.40
C ASN A 15 17.69 -10.80 11.03
N LEU A 16 17.11 -11.74 10.28
CA LEU A 16 16.15 -12.72 10.82
C LEU A 16 16.73 -13.61 11.91
N LYS A 17 18.06 -13.80 11.95
CA LYS A 17 18.75 -14.60 12.98
C LYS A 17 19.15 -13.79 14.20
N ASN A 18 19.20 -12.46 14.08
CA ASN A 18 19.61 -11.53 15.12
C ASN A 18 18.40 -10.72 15.63
N ILE A 19 17.31 -11.39 15.99
CA ILE A 19 16.19 -10.71 16.64
C ILE A 19 16.59 -10.52 18.10
N GLY A 20 17.06 -9.33 18.45
CA GLY A 20 17.31 -8.97 19.84
C GLY A 20 16.03 -8.99 20.69
N ASP A 21 16.16 -8.77 22.00
CA ASP A 21 15.05 -8.82 22.96
C ASP A 21 13.92 -7.81 22.66
N LYS A 22 14.14 -6.85 21.76
CA LYS A 22 13.16 -5.83 21.37
C LYS A 22 13.01 -5.72 19.86
N VAL A 23 11.77 -5.51 19.43
CA VAL A 23 11.35 -5.33 18.03
C VAL A 23 10.82 -3.91 17.85
N PRO A 24 11.15 -3.24 16.73
CA PRO A 24 10.62 -1.92 16.42
C PRO A 24 9.17 -1.97 15.93
N TYR A 25 8.35 -1.09 16.49
CA TYR A 25 6.97 -0.83 16.07
C TYR A 25 6.88 0.64 15.63
N THR A 26 6.20 0.91 14.52
CA THR A 26 6.00 2.27 14.03
C THR A 26 4.52 2.61 14.07
N ALA A 27 4.18 3.73 14.72
CA ALA A 27 2.86 4.34 14.62
C ALA A 27 2.94 5.58 13.74
N VAL A 28 1.90 5.78 12.94
CA VAL A 28 1.72 6.96 12.10
C VAL A 28 0.31 7.48 12.35
N ASP A 29 0.21 8.76 12.66
CA ASP A 29 -1.03 9.50 12.67
C ASP A 29 -0.96 10.56 11.58
N GLY A 30 -2.04 10.75 10.85
CA GLY A 30 -2.02 11.57 9.65
C GLY A 30 -3.36 12.24 9.40
N TYR A 31 -3.27 13.50 9.01
CA TYR A 31 -4.40 14.29 8.55
C TYR A 31 -4.08 14.84 7.16
N SER A 32 -5.01 14.70 6.21
CA SER A 32 -4.92 15.34 4.90
C SER A 32 -6.18 16.13 4.65
N GLY A 33 -6.05 17.46 4.57
CA GLY A 33 -7.13 18.37 4.21
C GLY A 33 -6.71 19.37 3.14
N SER A 34 -7.67 20.15 2.66
CA SER A 34 -7.58 21.02 1.47
C SER A 34 -6.44 22.05 1.44
N ARG A 35 -5.79 22.31 2.57
CA ARG A 35 -4.67 23.28 2.70
C ARG A 35 -3.43 22.72 3.39
N LYS A 36 -3.53 21.57 4.03
CA LYS A 36 -2.45 21.01 4.85
C LYS A 36 -2.58 19.50 4.93
N ALA A 37 -1.47 18.83 4.68
CA ALA A 37 -1.30 17.43 5.04
C ALA A 37 -0.22 17.33 6.11
N VAL A 38 -0.56 16.71 7.24
CA VAL A 38 0.33 16.46 8.38
C VAL A 38 0.42 14.96 8.57
N SER A 39 1.63 14.46 8.76
CA SER A 39 1.86 13.09 9.21
C SER A 39 2.84 13.16 10.36
N THR A 40 2.49 12.54 11.48
CA THR A 40 3.38 12.33 12.62
C THR A 40 3.73 10.86 12.67
N ARG A 41 5.02 10.57 12.71
CA ARG A 41 5.55 9.21 12.85
C ARG A 41 6.31 9.09 14.16
N ALA A 42 6.11 7.99 14.86
CA ALA A 42 6.92 7.63 16.03
C ALA A 42 7.27 6.14 15.97
N THR A 43 8.47 5.81 16.43
CA THR A 43 8.96 4.43 16.55
C THR A 43 9.12 4.07 18.01
N PHE A 44 8.64 2.88 18.37
CA PHE A 44 8.65 2.31 19.71
C PHE A 44 9.41 0.99 19.68
N LEU A 45 10.06 0.62 20.78
CA LEU A 45 10.73 -0.67 20.93
C LEU A 45 9.99 -1.48 21.98
N PHE A 46 9.41 -2.61 21.58
CA PHE A 46 8.69 -3.52 22.49
C PHE A 46 9.36 -4.89 22.53
N PRO A 47 9.18 -5.68 23.59
CA PRO A 47 9.73 -7.02 23.69
C PRO A 47 9.39 -7.91 22.49
N SER A 48 10.36 -8.71 22.02
CA SER A 48 10.18 -9.69 20.95
C SER A 48 9.25 -10.85 21.34
N SER A 49 8.96 -11.00 22.64
CA SER A 49 8.01 -11.98 23.18
C SER A 49 6.55 -11.63 22.91
N TYR A 50 6.22 -10.39 22.52
CA TYR A 50 4.84 -10.03 22.22
C TYR A 50 4.34 -10.72 20.97
N THR A 51 3.12 -11.25 21.06
CA THR A 51 2.42 -11.94 19.99
C THR A 51 1.17 -11.16 19.58
N TRP A 52 0.42 -11.68 18.61
CA TRP A 52 -0.87 -11.10 18.21
C TRP A 52 -1.88 -11.04 19.36
N ILE A 53 -1.77 -11.92 20.35
CA ILE A 53 -2.65 -11.94 21.52
C ILE A 53 -2.50 -10.63 22.33
N ASP A 54 -1.29 -10.08 22.37
CA ASP A 54 -0.94 -8.89 23.14
C ASP A 54 -1.32 -7.58 22.45
N HIS A 55 -1.97 -7.62 21.27
CA HIS A 55 -2.24 -6.44 20.45
C HIS A 55 -2.99 -5.33 21.20
N LYS A 56 -3.89 -5.68 22.14
CA LYS A 56 -4.65 -4.67 22.92
C LYS A 56 -3.73 -3.86 23.84
N THR A 57 -2.81 -4.55 24.52
CA THR A 57 -1.81 -3.94 25.40
C THR A 57 -0.87 -3.06 24.58
N LEU A 58 -0.33 -3.61 23.50
CA LEU A 58 0.51 -2.88 22.54
C LEU A 58 -0.17 -1.61 22.03
N LEU A 59 -1.42 -1.69 21.57
CA LEU A 59 -2.16 -0.54 21.06
C LEU A 59 -2.42 0.51 22.14
N LYS A 60 -2.71 0.09 23.38
CA LYS A 60 -2.92 1.02 24.50
C LYS A 60 -1.65 1.79 24.80
N GLU A 61 -0.53 1.08 24.95
CA GLU A 61 0.79 1.68 25.22
C GLU A 61 1.21 2.61 24.09
N ILE A 62 1.13 2.15 22.83
CA ILE A 62 1.42 2.96 21.65
C ILE A 62 0.57 4.23 21.66
N ARG A 63 -0.75 4.16 21.90
CA ARG A 63 -1.61 5.35 21.90
C ARG A 63 -1.25 6.33 23.01
N SER A 64 -1.05 5.84 24.24
CA SER A 64 -0.66 6.70 25.35
C SER A 64 0.68 7.39 25.07
N SER A 65 1.67 6.63 24.61
CA SER A 65 3.00 7.15 24.31
C SER A 65 3.00 8.04 23.07
N PHE A 66 2.24 7.72 22.03
CA PHE A 66 2.19 8.52 20.81
C PHE A 66 1.71 9.95 21.05
N HIS A 67 0.82 10.17 22.02
CA HIS A 67 0.38 11.51 22.43
C HIS A 67 1.22 12.11 23.58
N SER A 68 1.90 11.30 24.40
CA SER A 68 2.73 11.77 25.52
C SER A 68 4.23 11.94 25.23
N VAL A 69 4.77 11.33 24.17
CA VAL A 69 6.19 11.33 23.79
C VAL A 69 6.74 12.76 23.72
N GLU A 70 7.82 13.00 24.49
CA GLU A 70 8.70 14.16 24.38
C GLU A 70 9.15 14.33 22.93
N ALA A 71 9.17 15.57 22.44
CA ALA A 71 9.27 15.94 21.03
C ALA A 71 10.44 15.34 20.20
N GLY A 72 11.41 14.63 20.82
CA GLY A 72 12.60 14.11 20.17
C GLY A 72 12.44 12.83 19.33
N LEU A 73 11.41 12.01 19.55
CA LEU A 73 11.19 10.75 18.79
C LEU A 73 10.06 10.84 17.74
N ARG A 74 9.44 12.02 17.63
CA ARG A 74 8.37 12.27 16.66
C ARG A 74 8.94 12.97 15.45
N GLU A 75 8.74 12.35 14.30
CA GLU A 75 9.00 13.01 13.03
C GLU A 75 7.69 13.58 12.52
N ASN A 76 7.65 14.90 12.37
CA ASN A 76 6.51 15.60 11.79
C ASN A 76 6.82 15.93 10.34
N PHE A 77 6.02 15.39 9.44
CA PHE A 77 6.06 15.70 8.03
C PHE A 77 4.87 16.60 7.71
N THR A 78 5.14 17.79 7.19
CA THR A 78 4.09 18.72 6.74
C THR A 78 4.30 18.99 5.27
N ALA A 79 3.24 18.79 4.48
CA ALA A 79 3.16 19.26 3.11
C ALA A 79 2.05 20.31 3.00
N THR A 80 2.28 21.32 2.17
CA THR A 80 1.29 22.28 1.70
C THR A 80 0.87 21.86 0.28
N PRO A 81 -0.05 20.89 0.15
CA PRO A 81 -0.53 20.48 -1.16
C PRO A 81 -1.18 21.65 -1.89
N SER A 82 -1.10 21.67 -3.22
CA SER A 82 -1.93 22.59 -3.98
C SER A 82 -3.42 22.31 -3.68
N PRO A 83 -4.32 23.31 -3.76
CA PRO A 83 -5.74 23.11 -3.47
C PRO A 83 -6.38 21.97 -4.28
N ALA A 84 -5.84 21.65 -5.45
CA ALA A 84 -6.29 20.56 -6.33
C ALA A 84 -5.79 19.16 -5.90
N GLU A 85 -4.70 19.08 -5.13
CA GLU A 85 -4.06 17.84 -4.66
C GLU A 85 -4.44 17.48 -3.23
N ALA A 86 -4.76 18.50 -2.43
CA ALA A 86 -4.96 18.40 -0.99
C ALA A 86 -6.07 17.44 -0.52
N SER A 87 -6.97 17.09 -1.44
CA SER A 87 -8.11 16.19 -1.21
C SER A 87 -7.87 14.76 -1.69
N LYS A 88 -6.77 14.49 -2.42
CA LYS A 88 -6.60 13.25 -3.18
C LYS A 88 -5.57 12.34 -2.50
N THR A 89 -6.05 11.20 -2.01
CA THR A 89 -5.18 10.10 -1.57
C THR A 89 -4.88 9.18 -2.75
N PHE A 90 -3.82 8.37 -2.64
CA PHE A 90 -3.50 7.34 -3.64
C PHE A 90 -4.72 6.46 -3.98
N LEU A 91 -5.39 5.91 -2.95
CA LEU A 91 -6.54 5.03 -3.12
C LEU A 91 -7.73 5.76 -3.74
N HIS A 92 -7.98 7.02 -3.34
CA HIS A 92 -9.04 7.81 -3.95
C HIS A 92 -8.79 8.01 -5.46
N THR A 93 -7.58 8.37 -5.86
CA THR A 93 -7.20 8.52 -7.27
C THR A 93 -7.35 7.21 -8.04
N MET A 94 -6.92 6.08 -7.45
CA MET A 94 -7.09 4.75 -8.07
C MET A 94 -8.55 4.41 -8.30
N VAL A 95 -9.41 4.57 -7.30
CA VAL A 95 -10.85 4.30 -7.43
C VAL A 95 -11.49 5.17 -8.51
N ARG A 96 -11.18 6.48 -8.53
CA ARG A 96 -11.68 7.40 -9.55
C ARG A 96 -11.19 7.03 -10.95
N PHE A 97 -9.93 6.64 -11.09
CA PHE A 97 -9.38 6.22 -12.38
C PHE A 97 -10.01 4.93 -12.88
N ILE A 98 -10.23 3.95 -12.00
CA ILE A 98 -10.89 2.68 -12.34
C ILE A 98 -12.32 2.95 -12.81
N GLN A 99 -13.06 3.80 -12.10
CA GLN A 99 -14.46 4.12 -12.40
C GLN A 99 -14.65 5.00 -13.64
N SER A 100 -13.72 5.91 -13.94
CA SER A 100 -13.88 6.86 -15.04
C SER A 100 -13.70 6.26 -16.42
N GLY A 101 -13.08 5.08 -16.54
CA GLY A 101 -12.76 4.48 -17.83
C GLY A 101 -11.67 5.21 -18.62
N GLN A 102 -11.01 6.22 -18.02
CA GLN A 102 -9.99 7.00 -18.72
C GLN A 102 -8.77 6.15 -19.11
N ALA A 103 -8.17 6.49 -20.25
CA ALA A 103 -6.98 5.80 -20.75
C ALA A 103 -5.72 6.15 -19.94
N ASN A 104 -5.61 7.38 -19.44
CA ASN A 104 -4.49 7.83 -18.62
C ASN A 104 -4.89 8.94 -17.65
N VAL A 105 -4.18 9.03 -16.53
CA VAL A 105 -4.31 10.09 -15.51
C VAL A 105 -2.94 10.40 -14.93
N ILE A 106 -2.67 11.68 -14.68
CA ILE A 106 -1.58 12.13 -13.83
C ILE A 106 -2.20 12.88 -12.64
N SER A 107 -1.81 12.53 -11.42
CA SER A 107 -2.29 13.20 -10.21
C SER A 107 -1.20 13.26 -9.15
N GLY A 108 -1.12 14.38 -8.45
CA GLY A 108 -0.39 14.48 -7.18
C GLY A 108 -1.18 13.87 -6.02
N TYR A 109 -0.46 13.37 -5.01
CA TYR A 109 -1.01 13.02 -3.69
C TYR A 109 0.07 13.19 -2.61
N VAL A 110 -0.35 13.34 -1.36
CA VAL A 110 0.55 13.36 -0.20
C VAL A 110 0.43 12.06 0.57
N TYR A 111 1.56 11.48 0.97
CA TYR A 111 1.62 10.33 1.86
C TYR A 111 2.80 10.46 2.82
N ASN A 112 2.56 10.20 4.11
CA ASN A 112 3.56 10.40 5.16
C ASN A 112 4.26 11.78 5.09
N GLY A 113 3.47 12.82 4.80
CA GLY A 113 3.88 14.21 4.59
C GLY A 113 4.94 14.46 3.50
N LYS A 114 5.08 13.52 2.57
CA LYS A 114 5.84 13.67 1.32
C LYS A 114 4.89 13.76 0.14
N SER A 115 5.23 14.58 -0.84
CA SER A 115 4.48 14.72 -2.09
C SER A 115 4.94 13.68 -3.12
N TYR A 116 3.96 13.11 -3.81
CA TYR A 116 4.16 12.12 -4.84
C TYR A 116 3.34 12.45 -6.07
N LYS A 117 3.90 12.15 -7.24
CA LYS A 117 3.21 12.13 -8.51
C LYS A 117 2.86 10.69 -8.87
N LEU A 118 1.58 10.45 -9.17
CA LEU A 118 1.06 9.19 -9.68
C LEU A 118 0.70 9.35 -11.16
N THR A 119 1.33 8.56 -12.02
CA THR A 119 0.96 8.42 -13.43
C THR A 119 0.31 7.05 -13.63
N LEU A 120 -0.90 7.04 -14.19
CA LEU A 120 -1.68 5.84 -14.47
C LEU A 120 -1.95 5.74 -15.97
N ALA A 121 -1.90 4.53 -16.49
CA ALA A 121 -2.37 4.19 -17.82
C ALA A 121 -3.21 2.91 -17.79
N ARG A 122 -4.16 2.80 -18.72
CA ARG A 122 -5.08 1.68 -18.88
C ARG A 122 -4.95 1.12 -20.29
N VAL A 123 -4.83 -0.20 -20.38
CA VAL A 123 -4.87 -0.94 -21.64
C VAL A 123 -5.67 -2.23 -21.46
N LYS A 124 -6.29 -2.72 -22.54
CA LYS A 124 -6.93 -4.04 -22.54
C LYS A 124 -5.86 -5.13 -22.49
N ASP A 125 -6.06 -6.13 -21.63
CA ASP A 125 -5.15 -7.27 -21.51
C ASP A 125 -5.91 -8.58 -21.69
N ARG A 126 -6.28 -8.86 -22.94
CA ARG A 126 -7.02 -10.08 -23.30
C ARG A 126 -6.23 -11.34 -22.95
N LYS A 127 -4.90 -11.29 -22.98
CA LYS A 127 -4.04 -12.43 -22.66
C LYS A 127 -4.21 -12.82 -21.19
N GLN A 128 -4.07 -11.85 -20.28
CA GLN A 128 -4.32 -12.10 -18.86
C GLN A 128 -5.81 -12.40 -18.61
N GLY A 129 -6.72 -11.80 -19.38
CA GLY A 129 -8.14 -12.11 -19.33
C GLY A 129 -8.46 -13.58 -19.60
N THR A 130 -7.84 -14.19 -20.61
CA THR A 130 -7.98 -15.63 -20.88
C THR A 130 -7.54 -16.47 -19.68
N HIS A 131 -6.47 -16.06 -19.00
CA HIS A 131 -6.01 -16.74 -17.77
C HIS A 131 -7.04 -16.64 -16.63
N PHE A 132 -7.62 -15.46 -16.40
CA PHE A 132 -8.63 -15.28 -15.35
C PHE A 132 -9.93 -16.02 -15.66
N VAL A 133 -10.35 -16.09 -16.92
CA VAL A 133 -11.51 -16.89 -17.33
C VAL A 133 -11.25 -18.38 -17.12
N ALA A 134 -10.08 -18.89 -17.50
CA ALA A 134 -9.71 -20.28 -17.28
C ALA A 134 -9.70 -20.67 -15.80
N LYS A 135 -9.46 -19.70 -14.90
CA LYS A 135 -9.54 -19.88 -13.44
C LYS A 135 -10.92 -19.62 -12.83
N GLY A 136 -11.90 -19.17 -13.61
CA GLY A 136 -13.22 -18.79 -13.08
C GLY A 136 -13.21 -17.52 -12.22
N ILE A 137 -12.18 -16.66 -12.38
CA ILE A 137 -12.07 -15.36 -11.69
C ILE A 137 -12.84 -14.27 -12.45
N ALA A 138 -12.90 -14.38 -13.78
CA ALA A 138 -13.57 -13.42 -14.66
C ALA A 138 -14.51 -14.12 -15.64
N SER A 139 -15.53 -13.39 -16.11
CA SER A 139 -16.54 -13.92 -17.04
C SER A 139 -16.14 -13.81 -18.51
N SER A 140 -15.28 -12.87 -18.86
CA SER A 140 -14.85 -12.63 -20.24
C SER A 140 -13.41 -12.10 -20.29
N PRO A 141 -12.60 -12.51 -21.29
CA PRO A 141 -11.24 -11.99 -21.41
C PRO A 141 -11.20 -10.54 -21.91
N ASP A 142 -12.24 -10.07 -22.60
CA ASP A 142 -12.27 -8.74 -23.24
C ASP A 142 -12.63 -7.62 -22.26
N THR A 143 -13.13 -7.97 -21.07
CA THR A 143 -13.48 -7.01 -20.02
C THR A 143 -12.29 -6.69 -19.11
N ILE A 144 -11.15 -7.35 -19.28
CA ILE A 144 -9.99 -7.20 -18.40
C ILE A 144 -9.11 -6.04 -18.85
N ASP A 145 -8.95 -5.09 -17.94
CA ASP A 145 -8.05 -3.96 -18.08
C ASP A 145 -6.80 -4.17 -17.22
N LEU A 146 -5.64 -3.97 -17.83
CA LEU A 146 -4.37 -3.76 -17.13
C LEU A 146 -4.21 -2.26 -16.86
N LEU A 147 -4.04 -1.93 -15.59
CA LEU A 147 -3.66 -0.61 -15.13
C LEU A 147 -2.18 -0.63 -14.76
N THR A 148 -1.38 0.21 -15.39
CA THR A 148 0.02 0.42 -15.02
C THR A 148 0.14 1.72 -14.24
N GLY A 149 0.83 1.66 -13.10
CA GLY A 149 1.05 2.82 -12.26
C GLY A 149 2.53 3.09 -12.06
N GLN A 150 2.91 4.36 -12.15
CA GLN A 150 4.23 4.86 -11.79
C GLN A 150 4.07 5.92 -10.69
N ILE A 151 4.79 5.71 -9.60
CA ILE A 151 4.88 6.64 -8.47
C ILE A 151 6.25 7.30 -8.54
N GLU A 152 6.30 8.62 -8.40
CA GLU A 152 7.53 9.41 -8.26
C GLU A 152 7.45 10.26 -6.99
N GLU A 153 8.42 10.15 -6.09
CA GLU A 153 8.56 11.07 -4.95
C GLU A 153 9.14 12.40 -5.43
N ASP A 154 8.51 13.52 -5.10
CA ASP A 154 8.87 14.81 -5.69
C ASP A 154 10.27 15.30 -5.28
N THR A 155 10.72 14.98 -4.07
CA THR A 155 12.01 15.44 -3.54
C THR A 155 13.18 14.58 -4.02
N THR A 156 13.11 13.26 -3.80
CA THR A 156 14.21 12.33 -4.10
C THR A 156 14.22 11.88 -5.56
N LYS A 157 13.12 12.12 -6.29
CA LYS A 157 12.84 11.54 -7.61
C LYS A 157 12.88 10.01 -7.62
N TRP A 158 12.75 9.39 -6.45
CA TRP A 158 12.61 7.94 -6.35
C TRP A 158 11.36 7.49 -7.11
N ARG A 159 11.48 6.38 -7.83
CA ARG A 159 10.41 5.84 -8.68
C ARG A 159 10.05 4.43 -8.28
N SER A 160 8.76 4.13 -8.38
CA SER A 160 8.22 2.79 -8.21
C SER A 160 7.16 2.52 -9.26
N GLN A 161 6.99 1.25 -9.61
CA GLN A 161 6.00 0.82 -10.58
C GLN A 161 5.18 -0.33 -10.04
N PHE A 162 3.90 -0.35 -10.42
CA PHE A 162 2.99 -1.44 -10.11
C PHE A 162 2.07 -1.73 -11.29
N LYS A 163 1.45 -2.91 -11.26
CA LYS A 163 0.40 -3.31 -12.19
C LYS A 163 -0.82 -3.77 -11.40
N LEU A 164 -2.00 -3.46 -11.92
CA LEU A 164 -3.27 -3.84 -11.34
C LEU A 164 -4.20 -4.29 -12.45
N TRP A 165 -4.76 -5.49 -12.34
CA TRP A 165 -5.79 -5.96 -13.27
C TRP A 165 -7.16 -5.83 -12.62
N VAL A 166 -8.12 -5.33 -13.40
CA VAL A 166 -9.51 -5.17 -12.98
C VAL A 166 -10.46 -5.64 -14.06
N ASP A 167 -11.63 -6.14 -13.66
CA ASP A 167 -12.74 -6.40 -14.58
C ASP A 167 -13.57 -5.12 -14.75
N SER A 168 -13.48 -4.51 -15.93
CA SER A 168 -14.23 -3.29 -16.27
C SER A 168 -15.74 -3.49 -16.40
N SER A 169 -16.21 -4.72 -16.48
CA SER A 169 -17.64 -5.03 -16.49
C SER A 169 -18.26 -5.10 -15.09
N SER A 170 -17.42 -5.19 -14.04
CA SER A 170 -17.89 -5.23 -12.65
C SER A 170 -18.35 -3.84 -12.19
N ARG A 171 -19.53 -3.79 -11.54
CA ARG A 171 -20.04 -2.56 -10.91
C ARG A 171 -19.15 -2.09 -9.75
N THR A 172 -18.48 -3.03 -9.09
CA THR A 172 -17.50 -2.79 -8.02
C THR A 172 -16.20 -3.47 -8.43
N PRO A 173 -15.39 -2.84 -9.29
CA PRO A 173 -14.19 -3.45 -9.84
C PRO A 173 -13.14 -3.62 -8.73
N LEU A 174 -13.13 -4.81 -8.13
CA LEU A 174 -12.07 -5.23 -7.22
C LEU A 174 -10.84 -5.64 -8.02
N PRO A 175 -9.63 -5.39 -7.48
CA PRO A 175 -8.40 -5.96 -8.00
C PRO A 175 -8.49 -7.48 -8.22
N LEU A 176 -8.27 -7.94 -9.45
CA LEU A 176 -8.11 -9.36 -9.76
C LEU A 176 -6.67 -9.82 -9.55
N ARG A 177 -5.71 -8.93 -9.80
CA ARG A 177 -4.29 -9.17 -9.58
C ARG A 177 -3.58 -7.86 -9.32
N PHE A 178 -2.63 -7.86 -8.40
CA PHE A 178 -1.74 -6.74 -8.12
C PHE A 178 -0.29 -7.22 -8.15
N GLU A 179 0.55 -6.55 -8.94
CA GLU A 179 1.98 -6.81 -8.98
C GLU A 179 2.76 -5.56 -8.58
N TYR A 180 3.78 -5.77 -7.76
CA TYR A 180 4.62 -4.69 -7.26
C TYR A 180 6.04 -5.18 -7.02
N ALA A 181 7.02 -4.37 -7.39
CA ALA A 181 8.44 -4.65 -7.18
C ALA A 181 9.04 -3.62 -6.20
N PRO A 182 8.98 -3.85 -4.88
CA PRO A 182 9.57 -2.94 -3.89
C PRO A 182 11.08 -2.79 -4.05
N LYS A 183 11.76 -3.85 -4.51
CA LYS A 183 13.22 -3.92 -4.73
C LYS A 183 13.48 -4.65 -6.04
N SER A 184 14.63 -4.42 -6.68
CA SER A 184 14.98 -5.07 -7.95
C SER A 184 14.95 -6.60 -7.89
N PHE A 185 15.25 -7.17 -6.72
CA PHE A 185 15.27 -8.61 -6.47
C PHE A 185 13.98 -9.18 -5.87
N LEU A 186 12.99 -8.34 -5.52
CA LEU A 186 11.75 -8.79 -4.88
C LEU A 186 10.56 -8.35 -5.73
N LYS A 187 9.89 -9.33 -6.34
CA LYS A 187 8.63 -9.15 -7.06
C LYS A 187 7.51 -9.82 -6.28
N LEU A 188 6.49 -9.04 -5.94
CA LEU A 188 5.31 -9.51 -5.25
C LEU A 188 4.15 -9.55 -6.25
N ALA A 189 3.39 -10.63 -6.23
CA ALA A 189 2.17 -10.79 -6.99
C ALA A 189 1.08 -11.32 -6.07
N PHE A 190 -0.05 -10.65 -6.06
CA PHE A 190 -1.25 -11.04 -5.33
C PHE A 190 -2.34 -11.24 -6.37
N GLU A 191 -3.02 -12.37 -6.31
CA GLU A 191 -4.10 -12.70 -7.24
C GLU A 191 -5.35 -13.06 -6.45
N ALA A 192 -6.49 -12.65 -6.97
CA ALA A 192 -7.77 -13.03 -6.42
C ALA A 192 -7.96 -14.53 -6.60
N GLU A 193 -8.41 -15.20 -5.54
CA GLU A 193 -8.90 -16.56 -5.68
C GLU A 193 -10.25 -16.52 -6.43
N PRO A 194 -10.58 -17.57 -7.19
CA PRO A 194 -11.92 -17.73 -7.73
C PRO A 194 -12.93 -17.63 -6.57
N ASN A 195 -14.13 -17.10 -6.83
CA ASN A 195 -15.21 -17.10 -5.84
C ASN A 195 -15.64 -18.55 -5.51
N GLY A 196 -14.83 -19.25 -4.71
CA GLY A 196 -15.21 -20.44 -3.99
C GLY A 196 -15.92 -19.98 -2.73
N LYS A 197 -17.16 -20.44 -2.53
CA LYS A 197 -17.92 -20.36 -1.28
C LYS A 197 -16.97 -20.29 -0.09
N SER A 198 -17.08 -19.24 0.72
CA SER A 198 -16.40 -19.09 2.01
C SER A 198 -16.35 -20.43 2.73
N GLN A 199 -15.25 -21.17 2.60
CA GLN A 199 -14.96 -22.31 3.47
C GLN A 199 -14.38 -21.68 4.73
N SER A 200 -15.29 -21.20 5.57
CA SER A 200 -15.06 -21.15 7.00
C SER A 200 -14.80 -22.58 7.47
N LYS A 201 -13.55 -23.03 7.37
CA LYS A 201 -13.04 -24.06 8.25
C LYS A 201 -12.91 -23.41 9.62
N GLU A 202 -13.96 -23.54 10.41
CA GLU A 202 -13.83 -23.56 11.87
C GLU A 202 -12.79 -24.62 12.19
N ILE A 203 -11.65 -24.18 12.72
CA ILE A 203 -10.69 -25.06 13.37
C ILE A 203 -11.15 -25.12 14.82
N LEU A 204 -11.69 -26.28 15.19
CA LEU A 204 -11.85 -26.73 16.58
C LEU A 204 -10.50 -26.78 17.30
#